data_AF-A0A537AY07-F1
#
_entry.id   AF-A0A537AY07-F1
#
_cell.length_a   1.000
_cell.length_b   1.000
_cell.length_c   1.000
_cell.angle_alpha   90.00
_cell.angle_beta   90.00
_cell.angle_gamma   90.00
#
_symmetry.space_group_name_H-M   'P 1'
#
loop_
_entity.id
_entity.type
_entity.pdbx_description
1 polymer ?
#
loop_
_entity_poly.entity_id
_entity_poly.type
_entity_poly.pdbx_seq_one_letter_code
_entity_poly.pdbx_strand_id
1 'polypeptide(L)'
;MTMKRIAPWLAILIASLAAGAAGAQQYPSKPVKIIVGFAPGGGSDFIARVIAQKLTERLGTQVIVENRPGAGSVLGSEVAVKSPPDGYTLLLTPASYTVNANVYKLSFDPLN
;
A
#
# COMPACT_ATOMS: atom_id res chain seq x y z
N MET A 1 -36.92 -39.63 26.50
CA MET A 1 -37.41 -38.57 25.60
C MET A 1 -36.38 -37.43 25.61
N THR A 2 -35.72 -37.18 24.47
CA THR A 2 -35.35 -35.83 23.94
C THR A 2 -34.38 -34.88 24.68
N MET A 3 -33.21 -35.33 25.19
CA MET A 3 -32.11 -34.38 25.49
C MET A 3 -31.01 -34.30 24.41
N LYS A 4 -30.93 -35.27 23.49
CA LYS A 4 -29.90 -35.30 22.42
C LYS A 4 -30.15 -34.32 21.25
N ARG A 5 -31.32 -33.67 21.18
CA ARG A 5 -31.70 -32.78 20.06
C ARG A 5 -31.25 -31.33 20.21
N ILE A 6 -30.76 -30.93 21.39
CA ILE A 6 -30.41 -29.53 21.72
C ILE A 6 -28.91 -29.24 21.43
N ALA A 7 -28.07 -30.27 21.51
CA ALA A 7 -26.64 -30.20 21.23
C ALA A 7 -26.25 -29.59 19.86
N PRO A 8 -26.91 -29.91 18.72
CA PRO A 8 -26.52 -29.33 17.43
C PRO A 8 -26.84 -27.83 17.34
N TRP A 9 -27.88 -27.36 18.03
CA TRP A 9 -28.25 -25.93 18.04
C TRP A 9 -27.28 -25.09 18.86
N LEU A 10 -26.79 -25.65 19.97
CA LEU A 10 -25.78 -24.98 20.80
C LEU A 10 -24.43 -24.85 20.05
N ALA A 11 -24.05 -25.87 19.28
CA ALA A 11 -22.85 -25.85 18.45
C ALA A 11 -22.93 -24.78 17.33
N ILE A 12 -24.09 -24.64 16.69
CA ILE A 12 -24.33 -23.60 15.67
C ILE A 12 -24.25 -22.19 16.29
N LEU A 13 -24.80 -22.00 17.48
CA LEU A 13 -24.74 -20.71 18.18
C LEU A 13 -23.30 -20.32 18.53
N ILE A 14 -22.50 -21.27 19.04
CA ILE A 14 -21.08 -21.05 19.36
C ILE A 14 -20.26 -20.74 18.09
N ALA A 15 -20.53 -21.44 16.98
CA ALA A 15 -19.87 -21.17 15.70
C ALA A 15 -20.23 -19.78 15.14
N SER A 16 -21.48 -19.32 15.34
CA SER A 16 -21.91 -17.98 14.90
C SER A 16 -21.30 -16.85 15.72
N LEU A 17 -21.01 -17.06 17.01
CA LEU A 17 -20.28 -16.08 17.84
C LEU A 17 -18.78 -16.03 17.48
N ALA A 18 -18.19 -17.15 17.07
CA ALA A 18 -16.79 -17.20 16.63
C ALA A 18 -16.56 -16.50 15.27
N ALA A 19 -17.58 -16.45 14.40
CA ALA A 19 -17.50 -15.79 13.10
C ALA A 19 -17.40 -14.25 13.17
N GLY A 20 -17.78 -13.64 14.31
CA GLY A 20 -17.68 -12.19 14.52
C GLY A 20 -16.26 -11.69 14.81
N ALA A 21 -15.30 -12.59 15.04
CA ALA A 21 -13.89 -12.26 15.33
C ALA A 21 -13.00 -12.21 14.07
N ALA A 22 -13.59 -12.02 12.88
CA ALA A 22 -12.83 -11.61 11.71
C ALA A 22 -12.34 -10.17 11.92
N GLY A 23 -11.24 -10.01 12.65
CA GLY A 23 -10.62 -8.72 12.88
C GLY A 23 -10.20 -8.13 11.54
N ALA A 24 -10.90 -7.10 11.08
CA ALA A 24 -10.39 -6.24 10.03
C ALA A 24 -8.98 -5.80 10.46
N GLN A 25 -7.94 -6.28 9.78
CA GLN A 25 -6.58 -5.91 10.13
C GLN A 25 -6.48 -4.39 10.02
N GLN A 26 -6.13 -3.74 11.14
CA GLN A 26 -6.01 -2.30 11.17
C GLN A 26 -4.85 -1.90 10.28
N TYR A 27 -5.16 -1.19 9.20
CA TYR A 27 -4.16 -0.63 8.32
C TYR A 27 -3.53 0.62 8.95
N PRO A 28 -2.20 0.81 8.83
CA PRO A 28 -1.20 -0.16 8.41
C PRO A 28 -0.76 -1.10 9.55
N SER A 29 -0.50 -2.37 9.24
CA SER A 29 0.02 -3.38 10.18
C SER A 29 1.48 -3.77 9.93
N LYS A 30 2.09 -3.20 8.88
CA LYS A 30 3.51 -3.37 8.49
C LYS A 30 4.01 -2.06 7.88
N PRO A 31 5.34 -1.85 7.75
CA PRO A 31 5.88 -0.63 7.17
C PRO A 31 5.31 -0.31 5.78
N VAL A 32 5.04 0.96 5.54
CA VAL A 32 4.62 1.49 4.22
C VAL A 32 5.86 2.03 3.51
N LYS A 33 5.95 1.85 2.20
CA LYS A 33 7.04 2.42 1.38
C LYS A 33 6.53 3.49 0.44
N ILE A 34 7.33 4.54 0.24
CA ILE A 34 7.16 5.56 -0.79
C ILE A 34 8.24 5.33 -1.84
N ILE A 35 7.84 4.96 -3.05
CA ILE A 35 8.74 4.84 -4.20
C ILE A 35 9.00 6.23 -4.77
N VAL A 36 10.28 6.56 -4.95
CA VAL A 36 10.73 7.80 -5.59
C VAL A 36 11.51 7.46 -6.86
N GLY A 37 11.02 7.89 -8.02
CA GLY A 37 11.64 7.59 -9.31
C GLY A 37 12.92 8.36 -9.65
N PHE A 38 13.58 8.96 -8.66
CA PHE A 38 14.78 9.78 -8.81
C PHE A 38 15.85 9.41 -7.78
N ALA A 39 17.08 9.85 -8.03
CA ALA A 39 18.23 9.57 -7.18
C ALA A 39 18.05 10.16 -5.76
N PRO A 40 18.63 9.53 -4.73
CA PRO A 40 18.64 10.07 -3.37
C PRO A 40 19.29 11.46 -3.29
N GLY A 41 18.85 12.29 -2.34
CA GLY A 41 19.39 13.64 -2.10
C GLY A 41 18.88 14.74 -3.03
N GLY A 42 18.08 14.42 -4.06
CA GLY A 42 17.41 15.41 -4.91
C GLY A 42 16.13 15.97 -4.29
N GLY A 43 15.51 16.96 -4.96
CA GLY A 43 14.28 17.61 -4.48
C GLY A 43 13.11 16.64 -4.24
N SER A 44 12.89 15.68 -5.14
CA SER A 44 11.85 14.65 -4.96
C SER A 44 12.11 13.75 -3.74
N ASP A 45 13.37 13.38 -3.51
CA ASP A 45 13.76 12.57 -2.34
C ASP A 45 13.57 13.34 -1.04
N PHE A 46 13.96 14.62 -1.01
CA PHE A 46 13.74 15.50 0.12
C PHE A 46 12.24 15.59 0.48
N ILE A 47 11.39 15.86 -0.52
CA ILE A 47 9.94 15.93 -0.33
C ILE A 47 9.39 14.60 0.20
N ALA A 48 9.80 13.47 -0.39
CA ALA A 48 9.36 12.14 0.06
C ALA A 48 9.72 11.88 1.52
N ARG A 49 10.92 12.26 1.97
CA ARG A 49 11.37 12.06 3.36
C ARG A 49 10.59 12.90 4.35
N VAL A 50 10.28 14.15 4.01
CA VAL A 50 9.41 15.01 4.83
C VAL A 50 8.01 14.40 4.96
N ILE A 51 7.44 13.92 3.85
CA ILE A 51 6.14 13.24 3.83
C ILE A 51 6.19 11.96 4.67
N ALA A 52 7.21 11.11 4.47
CA ALA A 52 7.38 9.85 5.18
C ALA A 52 7.45 10.06 6.70
N GLN A 53 8.17 11.08 7.16
CA GLN A 53 8.21 11.44 8.58
C GLN A 53 6.81 11.75 9.11
N LYS A 54 6.05 12.62 8.43
CA LYS A 54 4.70 13.00 8.86
C LYS A 54 3.69 11.87 8.78
N LEU A 55 3.80 11.00 7.79
CA LEU A 55 2.96 9.80 7.71
C LEU A 55 3.31 8.81 8.82
N THR A 56 4.59 8.65 9.16
CA THR A 56 5.01 7.80 10.28
C THR A 56 4.40 8.29 11.59
N GLU A 57 4.45 9.60 11.86
CA GLU A 57 3.82 10.22 13.04
C GLU A 57 2.30 9.96 13.09
N ARG A 58 1.60 10.02 11.95
CA ARG A 58 0.14 9.87 11.88
C ARG A 58 -0.34 8.43 11.88
N LEU A 59 0.38 7.53 11.23
CA LEU A 59 -0.02 6.13 11.05
C LEU A 59 0.46 5.24 12.20
N GLY A 60 1.38 5.72 13.04
CA GLY A 60 1.98 4.93 14.12
C GLY A 60 2.85 3.77 13.61
N THR A 61 3.08 3.70 12.31
CA THR A 61 3.86 2.67 11.63
C THR A 61 4.90 3.33 10.74
N GLN A 62 6.09 2.75 10.66
CA GLN A 62 7.19 3.29 9.87
C GLN A 62 6.82 3.46 8.40
N VAL A 63 7.13 4.65 7.85
CA VAL A 63 7.11 4.89 6.41
C VAL A 63 8.54 5.04 5.90
N ILE A 64 8.89 4.31 4.84
CA ILE A 64 10.25 4.19 4.30
C ILE A 64 10.30 4.77 2.89
N VAL A 65 11.33 5.56 2.58
CA VAL A 65 11.56 6.07 1.23
C VAL A 65 12.48 5.12 0.47
N GLU A 66 12.05 4.65 -0.70
CA GLU A 66 12.85 3.83 -1.62
C GLU A 66 13.08 4.56 -2.94
N ASN A 67 14.33 4.89 -3.23
CA ASN A 67 14.72 5.49 -4.50
C ASN A 67 14.89 4.42 -5.59
N ARG A 68 14.15 4.55 -6.68
CA ARG A 68 14.18 3.70 -7.88
C ARG A 68 14.38 4.56 -9.14
N PRO A 69 15.58 5.17 -9.32
CA PRO A 69 15.83 6.10 -10.41
C PRO A 69 15.83 5.43 -11.80
N GLY A 70 15.49 6.20 -12.82
CA GLY A 70 15.70 5.83 -14.23
C GLY A 70 14.56 6.28 -15.15
N ALA A 71 14.91 6.55 -16.41
CA ALA A 71 13.99 6.96 -17.48
C ALA A 71 12.96 8.02 -17.04
N GLY A 72 13.43 9.10 -16.40
CA GLY A 72 12.55 10.21 -15.98
C GLY A 72 11.45 9.82 -14.99
N SER A 73 11.68 8.86 -14.09
CA SER A 73 10.72 8.26 -13.14
C SER A 73 9.91 7.08 -13.68
N VAL A 74 10.06 6.67 -14.95
CA VAL A 74 9.32 5.52 -15.49
C VAL A 74 9.61 4.24 -14.71
N LEU A 75 10.88 3.92 -14.43
CA LEU A 75 11.22 2.67 -13.74
C LEU A 75 10.64 2.58 -12.32
N GLY A 76 10.70 3.67 -11.55
CA GLY A 76 10.07 3.73 -10.23
C GLY A 76 8.55 3.62 -10.29
N SER A 77 7.93 4.24 -11.31
CA SER A 77 6.48 4.15 -11.52
C SER A 77 6.05 2.73 -11.85
N GLU A 78 6.78 2.02 -12.70
CA GLU A 78 6.48 0.61 -13.01
C GLU A 78 6.53 -0.28 -11.77
N VAL A 79 7.50 -0.06 -10.88
CA VAL A 79 7.61 -0.82 -9.62
C VAL A 79 6.37 -0.57 -8.75
N ALA A 80 5.91 0.68 -8.66
CA ALA A 80 4.72 1.02 -7.89
C ALA A 80 3.44 0.41 -8.50
N VAL A 81 3.26 0.55 -9.82
CA VAL A 81 2.08 0.01 -10.53
C VAL A 81 2.00 -1.52 -10.45
N LYS A 82 3.15 -2.21 -10.50
CA LYS A 82 3.22 -3.69 -10.38
C LYS A 82 3.13 -4.18 -8.93
N SER A 83 3.12 -3.28 -7.95
CA SER A 83 3.00 -3.66 -6.54
C SER A 83 1.56 -4.05 -6.19
N PRO A 84 1.34 -4.87 -5.16
CA PRO A 84 -0.01 -5.17 -4.69
C PRO A 84 -0.78 -3.88 -4.35
N PRO A 85 -2.06 -3.74 -4.73
CA PRO A 85 -2.88 -2.57 -4.42
C PRO A 85 -3.40 -2.63 -2.97
N ASP A 86 -2.51 -2.89 -2.01
CA ASP A 86 -2.81 -3.10 -0.59
C ASP A 86 -2.51 -1.85 0.28
N GLY A 87 -2.14 -0.74 -0.35
CA GLY A 87 -1.83 0.54 0.29
C GLY A 87 -0.41 0.65 0.86
N TYR A 88 0.36 -0.44 0.93
CA TYR A 88 1.71 -0.41 1.52
C TYR A 88 2.78 0.09 0.56
N THR A 89 2.45 0.27 -0.72
CA THR A 89 3.34 0.88 -1.72
C THR A 89 2.70 2.14 -2.26
N LEU A 90 3.28 3.29 -1.92
CA LEU A 90 2.89 4.60 -2.43
C LEU A 90 3.89 5.05 -3.48
N LEU A 91 3.43 5.79 -4.48
CA LEU A 91 4.29 6.43 -5.48
C LEU A 91 4.35 7.94 -5.21
N LEU A 92 5.55 8.50 -5.12
CA LEU A 92 5.69 9.94 -5.26
C LEU A 92 5.63 10.28 -6.75
N THR A 93 4.56 10.96 -7.16
CA THR A 93 4.30 11.28 -8.57
C THR A 93 4.84 12.67 -8.94
N PRO A 94 5.99 12.77 -9.64
CA PRO A 94 6.49 14.05 -10.17
C PRO A 94 5.72 14.47 -11.42
N ALA A 95 5.91 15.72 -11.87
CA ALA A 95 5.35 16.19 -13.15
C ALA A 95 5.77 15.34 -14.36
N SER A 96 6.93 14.67 -14.30
CA SER A 96 7.37 13.78 -15.38
C SER A 96 6.46 12.57 -15.57
N TYR A 97 5.67 12.16 -14.57
CA TYR A 97 4.77 11.00 -14.66
C TYR A 97 3.76 11.14 -15.80
N THR A 98 3.15 12.32 -15.96
CA THR A 98 2.20 12.59 -17.05
C THR A 98 2.90 12.90 -18.38
N VAL A 99 4.06 13.56 -18.32
CA VAL A 99 4.84 13.91 -19.52
C VAL A 99 5.36 12.65 -20.22
N ASN A 100 5.84 11.67 -19.46
CA ASN A 100 6.48 10.46 -19.98
C ASN A 100 5.56 9.65 -20.92
N ALA A 101 4.24 9.75 -20.79
CA ALA A 101 3.29 9.11 -21.70
C ALA A 101 3.46 9.53 -23.17
N ASN A 102 3.96 10.75 -23.39
CA ASN A 102 4.16 11.33 -24.72
C ASN A 102 5.58 11.11 -25.26
N VAL A 103 6.50 10.60 -24.43
CA VAL A 103 7.93 10.51 -24.74
C VAL A 103 8.42 9.06 -24.74
N TYR A 104 7.83 8.21 -23.90
CA TYR A 104 8.18 6.80 -23.76
C TYR A 104 6.99 5.91 -24.06
N LYS A 105 7.27 4.71 -24.59
CA LYS A 105 6.29 3.63 -24.61
C LYS A 105 6.22 3.02 -23.21
N LEU A 106 5.19 3.42 -22.45
CA LEU A 106 4.99 2.94 -21.08
C LEU A 106 4.39 1.53 -21.06
N SER A 107 4.71 0.77 -20.02
CA SER A 107 4.09 -0.54 -19.74
C SER A 107 2.81 -0.44 -18.90
N PHE A 108 2.40 0.78 -18.54
CA PHE A 108 1.23 1.09 -17.73
C PHE A 108 0.53 2.34 -18.27
N ASP A 109 -0.73 2.54 -17.89
CA ASP A 109 -1.49 3.76 -18.14
C ASP A 109 -1.25 4.75 -16.99
N PRO A 110 -0.73 5.96 -17.23
CA PRO A 110 -0.52 6.94 -16.16
C PRO A 110 -1.82 7.60 -15.68
N LEU A 111 -2.97 7.38 -16.31
CA LEU A 111 -4.24 8.02 -15.93
C LEU A 111 -5.25 7.07 -15.27
N ASN A 112 -4.98 5.77 -15.23
CA ASN A 112 -5.87 4.73 -14.69
C ASN A 112 -5.11 3.74 -13.81
#